data_AF-A0A8E0S487-F1
#
_entry.id   AF-A0A8E0S487-F1
#
_cell.length_a   1.000
_cell.length_b   1.000
_cell.length_c   1.000
_cell.angle_alpha   90.00
_cell.angle_beta   90.00
_cell.angle_gamma   90.00
#
_symmetry.space_group_name_H-M   'P 1'
#
loop_
_entity.id
_entity.type
_entity.pdbx_description
1 polymer ?
#
loop_
_entity_poly.entity_id
_entity_poly.type
_entity_poly.pdbx_seq_one_letter_code
_entity_poly.pdbx_strand_id
1 'polypeptide(L)'
;MFLDLLGRRVALKNYSGYVAGLDTKANTTGLETYVSEFQGFPITFLVSTMLPFHEGANEQVGRKRHVGNSSVTFVFQEPDALPFEVDSILSRFQQVFIVIRLLKSNGPLPQYR
;
A
#
# COMPACT_ATOMS: atom_id res chain seq x y z
N MET A 1 -0.36 13.12 5.27
CA MET A 1 -0.81 11.81 5.82
C MET A 1 0.30 10.79 5.62
N PHE A 2 0.36 9.66 6.33
CA PHE A 2 1.52 8.73 6.32
C PHE A 2 2.06 8.38 4.92
N LEU A 3 1.18 8.16 3.94
CA LEU A 3 1.58 7.86 2.55
C LEU A 3 2.43 8.97 1.90
N ASP A 4 2.21 10.25 2.27
CA ASP A 4 3.01 11.38 1.78
C ASP A 4 4.46 11.34 2.29
N LEU A 5 4.73 10.60 3.37
CA LEU A 5 6.09 10.35 3.86
C LEU A 5 6.80 9.28 3.02
N LEU A 6 6.05 8.39 2.38
CA LEU A 6 6.59 7.29 1.58
C LEU A 6 7.00 7.74 0.18
N GLY A 7 6.30 8.74 -0.38
CA GLY A 7 6.59 9.23 -1.71
C GLY A 7 5.59 10.28 -2.21
N ARG A 8 5.67 10.57 -3.51
CA ARG A 8 4.78 11.50 -4.19
C ARG A 8 3.59 10.76 -4.77
N ARG A 9 2.40 11.34 -4.64
CA ARG A 9 1.17 10.86 -5.28
C ARG A 9 1.21 11.14 -6.78
N VAL A 10 0.78 10.17 -7.60
CA VAL A 10 0.72 10.29 -9.06
C VAL A 10 -0.57 9.70 -9.59
N ALA A 11 -1.14 10.31 -10.63
CA ALA A 11 -2.18 9.68 -11.42
C ALA A 11 -1.58 8.52 -12.22
N LEU A 12 -2.27 7.38 -12.28
CA LEU A 12 -1.83 6.20 -13.04
C LEU A 12 -2.02 6.38 -14.55
N LYS A 13 -3.11 7.04 -14.95
CA LYS A 13 -3.40 7.25 -16.37
C LYS A 13 -2.27 8.01 -17.05
N ASN A 14 -1.69 7.42 -18.10
CA ASN A 14 -0.56 7.94 -18.85
C ASN A 14 0.74 8.14 -18.04
N TYR A 15 0.85 7.57 -16.84
CA TYR A 15 2.10 7.63 -16.10
C TYR A 15 3.19 6.81 -16.80
N SER A 16 4.35 7.43 -17.02
CA SER A 16 5.47 6.83 -17.77
C SER A 16 6.56 6.20 -16.90
N GLY A 17 6.47 6.35 -15.57
CA GLY A 17 7.41 5.73 -14.64
C GLY A 17 7.10 4.26 -14.37
N TYR A 18 7.90 3.62 -13.53
CA TYR A 18 7.63 2.27 -13.05
C TYR A 18 6.33 2.24 -12.22
N VAL A 19 5.48 1.24 -12.47
CA VAL A 19 4.14 1.10 -11.86
C VAL A 19 3.89 -0.26 -11.21
N ALA A 20 4.90 -1.13 -11.12
CA ALA A 20 4.81 -2.43 -10.43
C ALA A 20 3.55 -3.25 -10.80
N GLY A 21 3.16 -3.26 -12.09
CA GLY A 21 2.04 -4.03 -12.59
C GLY A 21 0.66 -3.37 -12.44
N LEU A 22 0.58 -2.11 -12.00
CA LEU A 22 -0.64 -1.30 -12.09
C LEU A 22 -0.92 -0.87 -13.54
N ASP A 23 -2.20 -0.68 -13.85
CA ASP A 23 -2.70 -0.29 -15.16
C ASP A 23 -2.64 1.24 -15.35
N THR A 24 -1.94 1.67 -16.40
CA THR A 24 -1.80 3.09 -16.78
C THR A 24 -2.69 3.50 -17.94
N LYS A 25 -3.53 2.59 -18.46
CA LYS A 25 -4.35 2.81 -19.67
C LYS A 25 -5.83 2.88 -19.37
N ALA A 26 -6.36 1.88 -18.66
CA ALA A 26 -7.80 1.68 -18.51
C ALA A 26 -8.31 1.88 -17.07
N ASN A 27 -7.46 2.36 -16.15
CA ASN A 27 -7.79 2.61 -14.73
C ASN A 27 -8.32 1.38 -13.99
N THR A 28 -7.99 0.17 -14.45
CA THR A 28 -8.50 -1.08 -13.87
C THR A 28 -7.87 -1.44 -12.53
N THR A 29 -6.80 -0.76 -12.13
CA THR A 29 -6.11 -0.95 -10.85
C THR A 29 -6.07 0.33 -10.02
N GLY A 30 -7.09 1.19 -10.17
CA GLY A 30 -7.18 2.47 -9.48
C GLY A 30 -6.79 3.66 -10.35
N LEU A 31 -6.93 4.86 -9.80
CA LEU A 31 -6.68 6.11 -10.50
C LEU A 31 -5.29 6.69 -10.21
N GLU A 32 -4.71 6.30 -9.09
CA GLU A 32 -3.52 6.92 -8.54
C GLU A 32 -2.78 5.99 -7.59
N THR A 33 -1.53 6.32 -7.32
CA THR A 33 -0.64 5.60 -6.42
C THR A 33 0.42 6.54 -5.86
N TYR A 34 1.29 6.03 -5.00
CA TYR A 34 2.48 6.72 -4.54
C TYR A 34 3.72 6.11 -5.19
N VAL A 35 4.65 6.97 -5.57
CA VAL A 35 5.95 6.57 -6.13
C VAL A 35 7.07 7.29 -5.40
N SER A 36 8.23 6.65 -5.33
CA SER A 36 9.44 7.22 -4.77
C SER A 36 10.66 6.67 -5.52
N GLU A 37 11.83 7.11 -5.12
CA GLU A 37 13.11 6.58 -5.61
C GLU A 37 14.05 6.42 -4.42
N PHE A 38 14.73 5.29 -4.35
CA PHE A 38 15.76 5.05 -3.35
C PHE A 38 17.02 4.53 -4.05
N GLN A 39 18.12 5.27 -3.91
CA GLN A 39 19.41 4.93 -4.53
C GLN A 39 19.30 4.67 -6.05
N GLY A 40 18.50 5.45 -6.76
CA GLY A 40 18.27 5.28 -8.21
C GLY A 40 17.28 4.17 -8.58
N PHE A 41 16.77 3.40 -7.61
CA PHE A 41 15.76 2.39 -7.86
C PHE A 41 14.36 2.97 -7.69
N PRO A 42 13.50 2.92 -8.72
CA PRO A 42 12.14 3.42 -8.62
C PRO A 42 11.29 2.48 -7.76
N ILE A 43 10.48 3.05 -6.88
CA ILE A 43 9.57 2.35 -5.98
C ILE A 43 8.15 2.79 -6.31
N THR A 44 7.23 1.83 -6.47
CA THR A 44 5.79 2.06 -6.58
C THR A 44 5.09 1.38 -5.42
N PHE A 45 4.23 2.10 -4.71
CA PHE A 45 3.48 1.56 -3.57
C PHE A 45 2.13 0.99 -4.03
N LEU A 46 1.92 -0.31 -3.84
CA LEU A 46 0.64 -0.98 -4.10
C LEU A 46 -0.32 -0.71 -2.92
N VAL A 47 -0.95 0.47 -2.89
CA VAL A 47 -1.79 0.92 -1.76
C VAL A 47 -3.17 0.27 -1.83
N SER A 48 -3.49 -0.61 -0.88
CA SER A 48 -4.73 -1.40 -0.86
C SER A 48 -6.01 -0.56 -0.95
N THR A 49 -6.05 0.61 -0.32
CA THR A 49 -7.21 1.54 -0.34
C THR A 49 -7.34 2.32 -1.65
N MET A 50 -6.29 2.36 -2.48
CA MET A 50 -6.31 2.99 -3.81
C MET A 50 -6.60 1.99 -4.94
N LEU A 51 -6.52 0.68 -4.64
CA LEU A 51 -6.96 -0.37 -5.55
C LEU A 51 -8.50 -0.48 -5.55
N PRO A 52 -9.13 -0.89 -6.66
CA PRO A 52 -10.58 -1.04 -6.73
C PRO A 52 -11.14 -1.93 -5.62
N PHE A 53 -12.29 -1.53 -5.09
CA PHE A 53 -13.07 -2.33 -4.15
C PHE A 53 -14.26 -2.93 -4.89
N HIS A 54 -14.49 -4.23 -4.70
CA HIS A 54 -15.67 -4.90 -5.25
C HIS A 54 -16.63 -5.23 -4.11
N GLU A 55 -17.78 -4.55 -4.06
CA GLU A 55 -18.82 -4.88 -3.09
C GLU A 55 -19.27 -6.34 -3.24
N GLY A 56 -19.47 -7.03 -2.11
CA GLY A 56 -19.84 -8.44 -2.08
C GLY A 56 -18.70 -9.43 -2.31
N ALA A 57 -17.48 -8.98 -2.67
CA ALA A 57 -16.33 -9.87 -2.83
C ALA A 57 -15.52 -9.98 -1.53
N ASN A 58 -15.77 -11.01 -0.71
CA ASN A 58 -15.10 -11.17 0.58
C ASN A 58 -13.56 -11.18 0.47
N GLU A 59 -13.01 -11.89 -0.52
CA GLU A 59 -11.55 -12.07 -0.66
C GLU A 59 -10.82 -10.90 -1.34
N GLN A 60 -11.54 -9.95 -1.94
CA GLN A 60 -10.97 -8.83 -2.71
C GLN A 60 -9.79 -9.25 -3.60
N VAL A 61 -10.00 -10.28 -4.43
CA VAL A 61 -8.93 -10.97 -5.20
C VAL A 61 -8.06 -10.00 -6.02
N GLY A 62 -8.65 -8.95 -6.60
CA GLY A 62 -7.90 -7.91 -7.31
C GLY A 62 -6.86 -7.22 -6.43
N ARG A 63 -7.26 -6.82 -5.21
CA ARG A 63 -6.34 -6.21 -4.22
C ARG A 63 -5.28 -7.20 -3.76
N LYS A 64 -5.70 -8.43 -3.44
CA LYS A 64 -4.82 -9.52 -3.00
C LYS A 64 -3.80 -9.88 -4.07
N ARG A 65 -4.15 -9.85 -5.36
CA ARG A 65 -3.23 -10.11 -6.47
C ARG A 65 -2.08 -9.11 -6.54
N HIS A 66 -2.33 -7.83 -6.25
CA HIS A 66 -1.29 -6.82 -6.27
C HIS A 66 -0.49 -6.83 -4.96
N VAL A 67 -1.16 -6.61 -3.82
CA VAL A 67 -0.49 -6.51 -2.52
C VAL A 67 0.12 -7.83 -2.09
N GLY A 68 -0.63 -8.92 -2.24
CA GLY A 68 -0.24 -10.26 -1.79
C GLY A 68 0.90 -10.89 -2.58
N ASN A 69 1.26 -10.34 -3.74
CA ASN A 69 2.40 -10.79 -4.55
C ASN A 69 3.65 -9.91 -4.35
N SER A 70 3.64 -8.96 -3.42
CA SER A 70 4.82 -8.18 -3.02
C SER A 70 5.68 -8.94 -2.01
N SER A 71 7.01 -8.80 -2.08
CA SER A 71 7.92 -9.39 -1.10
C SER A 71 7.93 -8.65 0.24
N VAL A 72 7.77 -7.33 0.21
CA VAL A 72 7.72 -6.45 1.38
C VAL A 72 6.35 -5.77 1.46
N THR A 73 5.75 -5.77 2.63
CA THR A 73 4.42 -5.19 2.87
C THR A 73 4.43 -4.27 4.09
N PHE A 74 3.98 -3.03 3.91
CA PHE A 74 3.73 -2.10 5.00
C PHE A 74 2.31 -2.35 5.55
N VAL A 75 2.17 -2.53 6.85
CA VAL A 75 0.89 -2.67 7.56
C VAL A 75 0.70 -1.44 8.43
N PHE A 76 -0.18 -0.53 8.00
CA PHE A 76 -0.50 0.67 8.77
C PHE A 76 -1.64 0.37 9.75
N GLN A 77 -1.43 0.70 11.03
CA GLN A 77 -2.37 0.50 12.12
C GLN A 77 -2.79 1.86 12.70
N GLU A 78 -4.08 2.15 12.61
CA GLU A 78 -4.70 3.28 13.31
C GLU A 78 -4.62 3.09 14.83
N PRO A 79 -4.81 4.16 15.62
CA PRO A 79 -4.95 4.05 17.06
C PRO A 79 -6.01 3.02 17.43
N ASP A 80 -5.69 2.15 18.39
CA ASP A 80 -6.56 1.08 18.89
C ASP A 80 -6.84 -0.08 17.91
N ALA A 81 -6.17 -0.14 16.75
CA ALA A 81 -6.23 -1.31 15.90
C ALA A 81 -5.72 -2.57 16.64
N LEU A 82 -6.38 -3.70 16.41
CA LEU A 82 -5.97 -5.00 16.93
C LEU A 82 -4.53 -5.34 16.49
N PRO A 83 -3.76 -6.15 17.26
CA PRO A 83 -2.47 -6.64 16.81
C PRO A 83 -2.53 -7.27 15.42
N PHE A 84 -1.51 -7.02 14.60
CA PHE A 84 -1.39 -7.68 13.31
C PHE A 84 -0.90 -9.11 13.52
N GLU A 85 -1.73 -10.07 13.13
CA GLU A 85 -1.43 -11.50 13.15
C GLU A 85 -0.84 -11.89 11.80
N VAL A 86 0.46 -12.20 11.73
CA VAL A 86 1.13 -12.56 10.46
C VAL A 86 0.47 -13.77 9.81
N ASP A 87 0.05 -14.74 10.61
CA ASP A 87 -0.60 -15.98 10.15
C ASP A 87 -1.98 -15.76 9.51
N SER A 88 -2.56 -14.57 9.67
CA SER A 88 -3.80 -14.19 8.98
C SER A 88 -3.61 -13.98 7.47
N ILE A 89 -2.36 -13.85 7.00
CA ILE A 89 -2.04 -13.59 5.60
C ILE A 89 -1.57 -14.87 4.91
N LEU A 90 -2.41 -15.37 4.01
CA LEU A 90 -2.08 -16.50 3.15
C LEU A 90 -1.41 -16.02 1.85
N SER A 91 -0.09 -15.92 1.86
CA SER A 91 0.74 -15.65 0.66
C SER A 91 2.07 -16.41 0.69
N ARG A 92 2.53 -16.85 -0.48
CA ARG A 92 3.89 -17.40 -0.66
C ARG A 92 4.92 -16.34 -1.07
N PHE A 93 4.47 -15.12 -1.39
CA PHE A 93 5.32 -14.03 -1.88
C PHE A 93 5.68 -13.04 -0.78
N GLN A 94 4.77 -12.74 0.14
CA GLN A 94 5.02 -11.80 1.24
C GLN A 94 5.96 -12.43 2.26
N GLN A 95 7.17 -11.90 2.35
CA GLN A 95 8.23 -12.40 3.23
C GLN A 95 8.53 -11.44 4.38
N VAL A 96 8.38 -10.14 4.15
CA VAL A 96 8.68 -9.09 5.14
C VAL A 96 7.45 -8.22 5.37
N PHE A 97 7.06 -8.10 6.64
CA PHE A 97 6.03 -7.16 7.08
C PHE A 97 6.67 -6.06 7.92
N ILE A 98 6.42 -4.81 7.55
CA ILE A 98 6.80 -3.62 8.33
C ILE A 98 5.50 -3.08 8.91
N VAL A 99 5.29 -3.27 10.21
CA VAL A 99 4.10 -2.80 10.91
C VAL A 99 4.38 -1.38 11.43
N ILE A 100 3.50 -0.44 11.07
CA ILE A 100 3.59 0.97 11.48
C ILE A 100 2.33 1.30 12.26
N ARG A 101 2.48 1.70 13.51
CA ARG A 101 1.35 2.08 14.36
C ARG A 101 1.34 3.58 14.61
N LEU A 102 0.23 4.23 14.28
CA LEU A 102 -0.02 5.60 14.68
C LEU A 102 -0.25 5.66 16.19
N LEU A 103 0.58 6.42 16.89
CA LEU A 103 0.48 6.62 18.33
C LEU A 103 -0.53 7.73 18.63
N LYS A 104 -1.34 7.54 19.68
CA LYS A 104 -2.11 8.63 20.28
C LYS A 104 -1.12 9.63 20.88
N SER A 105 -1.00 10.80 20.26
CA SER A 105 -0.15 11.88 20.73
C SER A 105 -0.96 13.15 20.82
N ASN A 106 -0.71 13.91 21.89
CA ASN A 106 -1.24 15.26 22.05
C ASN A 106 -0.33 16.32 21.39
N GLY A 107 0.77 15.88 20.76
CA GLY A 107 1.69 16.75 20.03
C GLY A 107 1.14 17.17 18.66
N PRO A 108 1.70 18.23 18.06
CA PRO A 108 1.23 18.76 16.78
C PRO A 108 1.54 17.86 15.58
N LEU A 109 2.44 16.87 15.74
CA LEU A 109 2.87 15.96 14.69
C LEU A 109 2.50 14.52 15.02
N PRO A 110 2.09 13.72 14.01
CA PRO A 110 1.83 12.31 14.20
C PRO A 110 3.13 11.59 14.56
N GLN A 111 3.04 10.65 15.51
CA GLN A 111 4.15 9.79 15.90
C GLN A 111 3.84 8.35 15.51
N TYR A 112 4.85 7.66 15.00
CA TYR A 112 4.74 6.28 14.52
C TYR A 112 5.68 5.38 15.31
N ARG A 113 5.24 4.16 15.61
CA ARG A 113 6.06 3.07 16.14
C ARG A 113 6.11 1.92 15.16
#